data_AF-A0A0D9QXV4-F1
#
_entry.id   AF-A0A0D9QXV4-F1
#
_cell.length_a   1.000
_cell.length_b   1.000
_cell.length_c   1.000
_cell.angle_alpha   90.00
_cell.angle_beta   90.00
_cell.angle_gamma   90.00
#
_symmetry.space_group_name_H-M   'P 1'
#
loop_
_entity.id
_entity.type
_entity.pdbx_description
1 polymer ?
#
loop_
_entity_poly.entity_id
_entity_poly.type
_entity_poly.pdbx_seq_one_letter_code
_entity_poly.pdbx_strand_id
1 'polypeptide(L)'
;MDHCGTLFLCLCLLTLQNATAETWKELLRYMENMQVSRARSPFFSFRQLHQLEQMLLNTSFPGYNLTLQTPAIQSLAFKLSCNFSGLSLSSATLKRVLQARGQHARGQYAWGQHAMQFPAELTRDACKTQPGELRLICIYFSNAHFFKDENNSSLLNNYVLGAQLSHGHVNNLRDPVNISFWHNQSLEGYTLSCVFWKEGARKQPWGGWSPEGCRTEQPSHSQVLCRCNHLTYFAVLMQLSPALVPAELLAPLTYISLVGCSISIVASLITVLLHFHSRKKSDSLARIHMNLHASVLLLNITFLLSPAFAMSPVPQSACTALAAALHYALLSCLTWMAIEGFNLYLLLGRVYNIYIRRYVLKLGVLGWGVPALLVLLSLSVKSSVYGPHTIPVFNSWENGTGFQNMSICWVRSPVVHSVLVMGYGGLTSLFNLVVLAWALWTLRRLRVQADAPNARACHDTVTVLGLTVLLGTTWALAFFSFGVFLLPQLFLFTILNSLYGFFLFLWFCSQRCRSEAEAKAQVEAFSSSQTTP
;
A
#
# COMPACT_ATOMS: atom_id res chain seq x y z
N MET A 1 -18.22 -75.04 -23.77
CA MET A 1 -18.40 -73.60 -23.45
C MET A 1 -18.08 -73.47 -21.99
N ASP A 2 -16.84 -73.11 -21.70
CA ASP A 2 -16.14 -73.60 -20.52
C ASP A 2 -16.36 -72.67 -19.33
N HIS A 3 -17.03 -73.19 -18.30
CA HIS A 3 -17.28 -72.50 -17.03
C HIS A 3 -16.01 -71.94 -16.36
N CYS A 4 -14.83 -72.46 -16.70
CA CYS A 4 -13.54 -71.97 -16.21
C CYS A 4 -13.16 -70.59 -16.81
N GLY A 5 -13.48 -70.35 -18.09
CA GLY A 5 -13.19 -69.09 -18.77
C GLY A 5 -14.04 -67.93 -18.25
N THR A 6 -15.30 -68.19 -17.92
CA THR A 6 -16.21 -67.20 -17.31
C THR A 6 -15.80 -66.84 -15.88
N LEU A 7 -15.32 -67.81 -15.10
CA LEU A 7 -14.85 -67.59 -13.72
C LEU A 7 -13.53 -66.79 -13.69
N PHE A 8 -12.62 -67.07 -14.62
CA PHE A 8 -11.37 -66.32 -14.78
C PHE A 8 -11.63 -64.87 -15.21
N LEU A 9 -12.53 -64.64 -16.18
CA LEU A 9 -12.98 -63.30 -16.57
C LEU A 9 -13.62 -62.55 -15.40
N CYS A 10 -14.46 -63.20 -14.59
CA CYS A 10 -15.07 -62.59 -13.41
C CYS A 10 -14.03 -62.22 -12.34
N LEU A 11 -13.04 -63.09 -12.07
CA LEU A 11 -11.96 -62.81 -11.14
C LEU A 11 -11.03 -61.70 -11.63
N CYS A 12 -10.74 -61.65 -12.94
CA CYS A 12 -9.99 -60.54 -13.55
C CYS A 12 -10.76 -59.21 -13.49
N LEU A 13 -12.08 -59.23 -13.72
CA LEU A 13 -12.91 -58.03 -13.59
C LEU A 13 -13.01 -57.56 -12.13
N LEU A 14 -13.15 -58.49 -11.17
CA LEU A 14 -13.20 -58.19 -9.74
C LEU A 14 -11.86 -57.62 -9.24
N THR A 15 -10.74 -58.18 -9.68
CA THR A 15 -9.39 -57.68 -9.32
C THR A 15 -9.11 -56.32 -9.95
N LEU A 16 -9.51 -56.08 -11.20
CA LEU A 16 -9.38 -54.78 -11.87
C LEU A 16 -10.25 -53.70 -11.18
N GLN A 17 -11.48 -54.05 -10.82
CA GLN A 17 -12.40 -53.14 -10.13
C GLN A 17 -11.92 -52.85 -8.70
N ASN A 18 -11.34 -53.83 -8.00
CA ASN A 18 -10.75 -53.63 -6.68
C ASN A 18 -9.47 -52.76 -6.74
N ALA A 19 -8.59 -52.97 -7.73
CA ALA A 19 -7.38 -52.16 -7.92
C ALA A 19 -7.70 -50.68 -8.24
N THR A 20 -8.71 -50.44 -9.07
CA THR A 20 -9.20 -49.06 -9.31
C THR A 20 -9.87 -48.45 -8.08
N ALA A 21 -10.60 -49.21 -7.26
CA ALA A 21 -11.20 -48.68 -6.04
C ALA A 21 -10.15 -48.30 -4.97
N GLU A 22 -9.04 -49.04 -4.86
CA GLU A 22 -7.97 -48.74 -3.90
C GLU A 22 -7.14 -47.51 -4.28
N THR A 23 -6.84 -47.31 -5.56
CA THR A 23 -6.04 -46.16 -6.04
C THR A 23 -6.71 -44.79 -5.79
N TRP A 24 -8.04 -44.73 -5.82
CA TRP A 24 -8.77 -43.45 -5.66
C TRP A 24 -8.91 -43.08 -4.18
N LYS A 25 -9.08 -44.09 -3.32
CA LYS A 25 -9.04 -43.92 -1.86
C LYS A 25 -7.67 -43.42 -1.42
N GLU A 26 -6.60 -43.91 -2.04
CA GLU A 26 -5.23 -43.46 -1.75
C GLU A 26 -5.02 -41.99 -2.13
N LEU A 27 -5.49 -41.55 -3.30
CA LEU A 27 -5.48 -40.14 -3.70
C LEU A 27 -6.26 -39.24 -2.73
N LEU A 28 -7.48 -39.64 -2.34
CA LEU A 28 -8.28 -38.91 -1.36
C LEU A 28 -7.57 -38.80 -0.01
N ARG A 29 -7.03 -39.91 0.48
CA ARG A 29 -6.27 -39.95 1.74
C ARG A 29 -5.01 -39.09 1.67
N TYR A 30 -4.34 -39.03 0.52
CA TYR A 30 -3.20 -38.14 0.31
C TYR A 30 -3.61 -36.66 0.35
N MET A 31 -4.74 -36.31 -0.28
CA MET A 31 -5.31 -34.96 -0.22
C MET A 31 -5.73 -34.55 1.20
N GLU A 32 -6.31 -35.47 1.99
CA GLU A 32 -6.63 -35.25 3.41
C GLU A 32 -5.37 -35.07 4.26
N ASN A 33 -4.34 -35.90 4.05
CA ASN A 33 -3.07 -35.80 4.76
C ASN A 33 -2.32 -34.48 4.47
N MET A 34 -2.43 -33.95 3.24
CA MET A 34 -1.90 -32.62 2.90
C MET A 34 -2.57 -31.49 3.70
N GLN A 35 -3.80 -31.69 4.17
CA GLN A 35 -4.48 -30.73 5.04
C GLN A 35 -4.00 -30.85 6.49
N VAL A 36 -3.86 -32.08 7.00
CA VAL A 36 -3.51 -32.35 8.42
C VAL A 36 -2.04 -32.11 8.74
N SER A 37 -1.12 -32.51 7.85
CA SER A 37 0.34 -32.38 8.04
C SER A 37 0.80 -30.93 8.24
N ARG A 38 -0.08 -29.98 7.93
CA ARG A 38 0.20 -28.56 7.88
C ARG A 38 0.03 -27.81 9.21
N ALA A 39 -0.50 -28.43 10.26
CA ALA A 39 -0.45 -27.83 11.59
C ALA A 39 1.01 -27.63 12.09
N ARG A 40 2.04 -28.16 11.40
CA ARG A 40 3.41 -28.26 11.93
C ARG A 40 4.55 -27.58 11.14
N SER A 41 4.50 -27.33 9.81
CA SER A 41 5.51 -26.46 9.15
C SER A 41 5.18 -26.01 7.70
N PRO A 42 5.72 -24.86 7.22
CA PRO A 42 5.58 -24.38 5.84
C PRO A 42 6.59 -24.95 4.82
N PHE A 43 7.63 -25.68 5.25
CA PHE A 43 8.75 -26.13 4.39
C PHE A 43 8.42 -27.33 3.46
N PHE A 44 7.24 -27.94 3.59
CA PHE A 44 6.88 -29.25 2.98
C PHE A 44 5.94 -29.19 1.75
N SER A 45 5.58 -28.01 1.26
CA SER A 45 4.38 -27.80 0.42
C SER A 45 4.48 -28.24 -1.05
N PHE A 46 5.55 -27.91 -1.78
CA PHE A 46 5.61 -28.11 -3.25
C PHE A 46 5.95 -29.54 -3.68
N ARG A 47 6.79 -30.25 -2.92
CA ARG A 47 7.05 -31.67 -3.20
C ARG A 47 5.77 -32.49 -3.11
N GLN A 48 4.89 -32.16 -2.17
CA GLN A 48 3.58 -32.80 -2.03
C GLN A 48 2.65 -32.46 -3.19
N LEU A 49 2.69 -31.21 -3.65
CA LEU A 49 1.93 -30.77 -4.83
C LEU A 49 2.36 -31.53 -6.09
N HIS A 50 3.66 -31.62 -6.35
CA HIS A 50 4.17 -32.34 -7.51
C HIS A 50 3.88 -33.85 -7.42
N GLN A 51 3.93 -34.42 -6.23
CA GLN A 51 3.55 -35.82 -6.02
C GLN A 51 2.04 -36.03 -6.28
N LEU A 52 1.17 -35.10 -5.86
CA LEU A 52 -0.25 -35.14 -6.19
C LEU A 52 -0.48 -35.07 -7.70
N GLU A 53 0.20 -34.16 -8.41
CA GLU A 53 0.14 -34.05 -9.87
C GLU A 53 0.51 -35.37 -10.53
N GLN A 54 1.63 -35.98 -10.13
CA GLN A 54 2.08 -37.26 -10.67
C GLN A 54 1.08 -38.40 -10.38
N MET A 55 0.53 -38.46 -9.16
CA MET A 55 -0.49 -39.46 -8.82
C MET A 55 -1.74 -39.28 -9.68
N LEU A 56 -2.23 -38.04 -9.87
CA LEU A 56 -3.40 -37.76 -10.71
C LEU A 56 -3.14 -38.05 -12.19
N LEU A 57 -1.95 -37.71 -12.70
CA LEU A 57 -1.56 -37.99 -14.08
C LEU A 57 -1.39 -39.49 -14.33
N ASN A 58 -1.01 -40.30 -13.34
CA ASN A 58 -0.78 -41.73 -13.52
C ASN A 58 -2.00 -42.62 -13.15
N THR A 59 -3.00 -42.09 -12.45
CA THR A 59 -4.15 -42.89 -11.98
C THR A 59 -5.02 -43.42 -13.12
N SER A 60 -5.39 -44.70 -13.04
CA SER A 60 -6.33 -45.33 -13.97
C SER A 60 -7.77 -45.18 -13.47
N PHE A 61 -8.65 -44.66 -14.32
CA PHE A 61 -10.09 -44.59 -14.04
C PHE A 61 -10.93 -45.06 -15.26
N PRO A 62 -12.08 -45.74 -15.04
CA PRO A 62 -12.84 -46.36 -16.12
C PRO A 62 -13.67 -45.36 -16.92
N GLY A 63 -13.91 -44.15 -16.41
CA GLY A 63 -14.64 -43.09 -17.10
C GLY A 63 -13.76 -42.11 -17.90
N TYR A 64 -14.40 -41.09 -18.47
CA TYR A 64 -13.72 -39.98 -19.16
C TYR A 64 -13.17 -38.91 -18.20
N ASN A 65 -13.69 -38.88 -16.96
CA ASN A 65 -13.22 -37.99 -15.91
C ASN A 65 -13.17 -38.64 -14.52
N LEU A 66 -12.34 -38.05 -13.68
CA LEU A 66 -12.20 -38.31 -12.25
C LEU A 66 -12.40 -36.98 -11.52
N THR A 67 -13.15 -36.99 -10.43
CA THR A 67 -13.33 -35.82 -9.56
C THR A 67 -13.16 -36.28 -8.12
N LEU A 68 -12.24 -35.65 -7.41
CA LEU A 68 -11.99 -35.85 -5.99
C LEU A 68 -12.14 -34.52 -5.27
N GLN A 69 -12.74 -34.54 -4.08
CA GLN A 69 -12.99 -33.33 -3.33
C GLN A 69 -12.77 -33.56 -1.84
N THR A 70 -12.11 -32.58 -1.24
CA THR A 70 -11.91 -32.41 0.21
C THR A 70 -12.32 -30.98 0.58
N PRO A 71 -12.36 -30.60 1.87
CA PRO A 71 -12.74 -29.24 2.26
C PRO A 71 -11.86 -28.12 1.67
N ALA A 72 -10.56 -28.37 1.49
CA ALA A 72 -9.61 -27.36 1.00
C ALA A 72 -9.09 -27.57 -0.43
N ILE A 73 -9.18 -28.79 -0.97
CA ILE A 73 -8.61 -29.15 -2.27
C ILE A 73 -9.66 -29.90 -3.09
N GLN A 74 -9.85 -29.48 -4.33
CA GLN A 74 -10.64 -30.20 -5.33
C GLN A 74 -9.73 -30.54 -6.51
N SER A 75 -9.71 -31.80 -6.92
CA SER A 75 -8.90 -32.25 -8.05
C SER A 75 -9.76 -32.95 -9.09
N LEU A 76 -9.43 -32.71 -10.35
CA LEU A 76 -10.10 -33.21 -11.52
C LEU A 76 -9.06 -33.81 -12.45
N ALA A 77 -9.37 -34.95 -13.07
CA ALA A 77 -8.56 -35.50 -14.15
C ALA A 77 -9.46 -35.87 -15.32
N PHE A 78 -9.03 -35.55 -16.54
CA PHE A 78 -9.75 -35.79 -17.78
C PHE A 78 -8.87 -36.54 -18.76
N LYS A 79 -9.48 -37.49 -19.46
CA LYS A 79 -8.88 -38.13 -20.63
C LYS A 79 -9.26 -37.32 -21.87
N LEU A 80 -8.25 -36.82 -22.58
CA LEU A 80 -8.38 -36.02 -23.78
C LEU A 80 -7.86 -36.80 -24.98
N SER A 81 -8.51 -36.60 -26.13
CA SER A 81 -8.05 -37.10 -27.42
C SER A 81 -7.42 -35.98 -28.25
N CYS A 82 -6.74 -36.33 -29.33
CA CYS A 82 -6.17 -35.34 -30.24
C CYS A 82 -7.22 -34.55 -31.04
N ASN A 83 -8.47 -35.00 -31.10
CA ASN A 83 -9.60 -34.28 -31.69
C ASN A 83 -10.30 -33.36 -30.67
N PHE A 84 -9.53 -32.72 -29.79
CA PHE A 84 -10.05 -31.87 -28.73
C PHE A 84 -10.61 -30.55 -29.29
N SER A 85 -11.88 -30.27 -29.01
CA SER A 85 -12.56 -29.02 -29.43
C SER A 85 -12.57 -27.93 -28.35
N GLY A 86 -11.99 -28.20 -27.18
CA GLY A 86 -12.02 -27.32 -26.01
C GLY A 86 -12.80 -27.91 -24.84
N LEU A 87 -12.59 -27.36 -23.65
CA LEU A 87 -13.26 -27.80 -22.42
C LEU A 87 -13.61 -26.59 -21.55
N SER A 88 -14.88 -26.49 -21.14
CA SER A 88 -15.35 -25.47 -20.22
C SER A 88 -15.74 -26.09 -18.90
N LEU A 89 -15.03 -25.73 -17.84
CA LEU A 89 -15.26 -26.16 -16.47
C LEU A 89 -15.83 -25.00 -15.68
N SER A 90 -16.98 -25.21 -15.04
CA SER A 90 -17.55 -24.25 -14.08
C SER A 90 -17.90 -24.93 -12.77
N SER A 91 -17.81 -24.19 -11.66
CA SER A 91 -18.18 -24.71 -10.35
C SER A 91 -19.66 -25.15 -10.27
N ALA A 92 -20.55 -24.55 -11.08
CA ALA A 92 -21.96 -24.94 -11.19
C ALA A 92 -22.15 -26.28 -11.93
N THR A 93 -21.41 -26.50 -13.01
CA THR A 93 -21.39 -27.79 -13.73
C THR A 93 -20.87 -28.90 -12.81
N LEU A 94 -19.87 -28.59 -11.99
CA LEU A 94 -19.23 -29.54 -11.10
C LEU A 94 -20.13 -30.00 -9.94
N LYS A 95 -20.93 -29.08 -9.37
CA LYS A 95 -21.96 -29.41 -8.36
C LYS A 95 -23.00 -30.42 -8.89
N ARG A 96 -23.44 -30.26 -10.15
CA ARG A 96 -24.40 -31.18 -10.77
C ARG A 96 -23.83 -32.58 -10.99
N VAL A 97 -22.57 -32.69 -11.39
CA VAL A 97 -21.89 -33.99 -11.60
C VAL A 97 -21.75 -34.76 -10.27
N LEU A 98 -21.39 -34.07 -9.18
CA LEU A 98 -21.26 -34.69 -7.86
C LEU A 98 -22.62 -35.19 -7.31
N GLN A 99 -23.69 -34.41 -7.53
CA GLN A 99 -25.05 -34.80 -7.15
C GLN A 99 -25.56 -36.01 -7.95
N ALA A 100 -25.28 -36.07 -9.26
CA ALA A 100 -25.70 -37.19 -10.11
C ALA A 100 -24.97 -38.51 -9.79
N ARG A 101 -23.79 -38.46 -9.17
CA ARG A 101 -22.95 -39.65 -8.86
C ARG A 101 -23.23 -40.25 -7.47
N GLY A 102 -24.27 -39.79 -6.77
CA GLY A 102 -24.69 -40.33 -5.47
C GLY A 102 -23.72 -40.07 -4.31
N GLN A 103 -22.70 -39.23 -4.50
CA GLN A 103 -21.81 -38.79 -3.43
C GLN A 103 -22.52 -37.70 -2.61
N HIS A 104 -23.25 -38.12 -1.57
CA HIS A 104 -23.73 -37.21 -0.53
C HIS A 104 -22.53 -36.60 0.21
N ALA A 105 -22.10 -35.42 -0.24
CA ALA A 105 -21.12 -34.62 0.48
C ALA A 105 -21.72 -34.15 1.82
N ARG A 106 -21.32 -34.81 2.90
CA ARG A 106 -21.59 -34.38 4.28
C ARG A 106 -20.80 -33.09 4.52
N GLY A 107 -21.48 -31.95 4.50
CA GLY A 107 -20.90 -30.64 4.78
C GLY A 107 -20.80 -29.75 3.55
N GLN A 108 -21.71 -28.78 3.46
CA GLN A 108 -21.81 -27.83 2.37
C GLN A 108 -20.77 -26.72 2.55
N TYR A 109 -19.53 -26.97 2.16
CA TYR A 109 -18.49 -25.94 2.10
C TYR A 109 -18.77 -25.04 0.88
N ALA A 110 -19.04 -23.76 1.11
CA ALA A 110 -19.37 -22.80 0.05
C ALA A 110 -18.11 -22.39 -0.74
N TRP A 111 -17.73 -23.21 -1.74
CA TRP A 111 -16.75 -22.81 -2.75
C TRP A 111 -17.32 -21.69 -3.60
N GLY A 112 -16.60 -20.57 -3.72
CA GLY A 112 -16.97 -19.44 -4.55
C GLY A 112 -16.96 -19.78 -6.03
N GLN A 113 -17.70 -19.00 -6.82
CA GLN A 113 -17.90 -19.27 -8.23
C GLN A 113 -16.60 -19.02 -9.02
N HIS A 114 -16.20 -20.01 -9.81
CA HIS A 114 -15.04 -19.96 -10.68
C HIS A 114 -15.25 -20.84 -11.91
N ALA A 115 -14.50 -20.54 -12.97
CA ALA A 115 -14.54 -21.30 -14.23
C ALA A 115 -13.19 -21.27 -14.95
N MET A 116 -12.87 -22.34 -15.65
CA MET A 116 -11.73 -22.43 -16.58
C MET A 116 -12.22 -22.89 -17.94
N GLN A 117 -11.80 -22.21 -19.00
CA GLN A 117 -12.08 -22.60 -20.38
C GLN A 117 -10.77 -22.84 -21.11
N PHE A 118 -10.59 -24.07 -21.56
CA PHE A 118 -9.41 -24.54 -22.27
C PHE A 118 -9.67 -24.51 -23.78
N PRO A 119 -8.76 -23.94 -24.58
CA PRO A 119 -8.89 -23.84 -26.03
C PRO A 119 -8.60 -25.19 -26.71
N ALA A 120 -9.11 -25.38 -27.94
CA ALA A 120 -8.81 -26.55 -28.76
C ALA A 120 -7.31 -26.71 -29.08
N GLU A 121 -6.55 -25.59 -29.10
CA GLU A 121 -5.10 -25.60 -29.32
C GLU A 121 -4.33 -26.39 -28.25
N LEU A 122 -4.90 -26.57 -27.05
CA LEU A 122 -4.22 -27.15 -25.89
C LEU A 122 -3.54 -28.50 -26.16
N THR A 123 -4.13 -29.36 -26.99
CA THR A 123 -3.59 -30.71 -27.27
C THR A 123 -2.72 -30.76 -28.52
N ARG A 124 -2.68 -29.71 -29.35
CA ARG A 124 -2.07 -29.75 -30.69
C ARG A 124 -0.59 -30.11 -30.65
N ASP A 125 0.19 -29.47 -29.80
CA ASP A 125 1.65 -29.69 -29.76
C ASP A 125 2.03 -31.02 -29.10
N ALA A 126 1.30 -31.42 -28.06
CA ALA A 126 1.47 -32.73 -27.44
C ALA A 126 1.12 -33.87 -28.42
N CYS A 127 0.04 -33.72 -29.19
CA CYS A 127 -0.36 -34.72 -30.19
C CYS A 127 0.57 -34.80 -31.41
N LYS A 128 1.33 -33.73 -31.73
CA LYS A 128 2.38 -33.79 -32.76
C LYS A 128 3.57 -34.63 -32.31
N THR A 129 3.91 -34.59 -31.03
CA THR A 129 5.10 -35.26 -30.47
C THR A 129 4.81 -36.71 -30.10
N GLN A 130 3.65 -36.99 -29.52
CA GLN A 130 3.18 -38.36 -29.23
C GLN A 130 1.66 -38.46 -29.47
N PRO A 131 1.21 -39.06 -30.59
CA PRO A 131 -0.21 -39.25 -30.83
C PRO A 131 -0.75 -40.34 -29.89
N GLY A 132 -1.50 -39.92 -28.87
CA GLY A 132 -2.04 -40.81 -27.83
C GLY A 132 -3.12 -40.15 -26.97
N GLU A 133 -3.60 -40.87 -25.96
CA GLU A 133 -4.51 -40.35 -24.94
C GLU A 133 -3.76 -39.36 -24.03
N LEU A 134 -4.18 -38.10 -24.03
CA LEU A 134 -3.62 -37.06 -23.18
C LEU A 134 -4.42 -36.96 -21.87
N ARG A 135 -3.74 -36.63 -20.78
CA ARG A 135 -4.40 -36.36 -19.49
C ARG A 135 -4.25 -34.90 -19.11
N LEU A 136 -5.40 -34.26 -18.85
CA LEU A 136 -5.50 -32.91 -18.27
C LEU A 136 -5.94 -33.05 -16.83
N ILE A 137 -5.16 -32.48 -15.91
CA ILE A 137 -5.52 -32.37 -14.50
C ILE A 137 -5.81 -30.92 -14.15
N CYS A 138 -6.82 -30.69 -13.32
CA CYS A 138 -7.13 -29.39 -12.74
C CYS A 138 -7.18 -29.54 -11.22
N ILE A 139 -6.51 -28.66 -10.48
CA ILE A 139 -6.43 -28.69 -9.02
C ILE A 139 -6.83 -27.31 -8.50
N TYR A 140 -7.86 -27.25 -7.67
CA TYR A 140 -8.38 -26.04 -7.07
C TYR A 140 -8.14 -26.04 -5.58
N PHE A 141 -7.55 -24.96 -5.09
CA PHE A 141 -7.34 -24.71 -3.67
C PHE A 141 -8.29 -23.61 -3.21
N SER A 142 -9.06 -23.88 -2.15
CA SER A 142 -9.92 -22.86 -1.53
C SER A 142 -9.13 -21.87 -0.66
N ASN A 143 -7.82 -22.11 -0.51
CA ASN A 143 -6.93 -21.27 0.26
C ASN A 143 -5.51 -21.30 -0.32
N ALA A 144 -4.93 -20.12 -0.47
CA ALA A 144 -3.58 -19.91 -0.97
C ALA A 144 -2.46 -20.24 0.03
N HIS A 145 -2.76 -20.90 1.15
CA HIS A 145 -1.72 -21.30 2.09
C HIS A 145 -0.57 -22.03 1.40
N PHE A 146 -0.81 -22.89 0.40
CA PHE A 146 0.23 -23.62 -0.33
C PHE A 146 1.17 -22.72 -1.16
N PHE A 147 0.81 -21.44 -1.32
CA PHE A 147 1.44 -20.47 -2.20
C PHE A 147 1.71 -19.15 -1.44
N LYS A 148 2.65 -19.19 -0.48
CA LYS A 148 3.05 -18.02 0.32
C LYS A 148 4.32 -17.37 -0.21
N ASP A 149 4.22 -16.11 -0.61
CA ASP A 149 5.36 -15.26 -0.98
C ASP A 149 5.89 -14.44 0.22
N GLU A 150 7.09 -13.86 0.11
CA GLU A 150 7.71 -13.05 1.18
C GLU A 150 6.85 -11.84 1.61
N ASN A 151 6.03 -11.33 0.68
CA ASN A 151 5.21 -10.15 0.91
C ASN A 151 3.85 -10.46 1.55
N ASN A 152 3.51 -11.74 1.81
CA ASN A 152 2.18 -12.18 2.24
C ASN A 152 1.08 -11.52 1.39
N SER A 153 1.22 -11.61 0.08
CA SER A 153 0.34 -10.90 -0.84
C SER A 153 -1.11 -11.35 -0.69
N SER A 154 -2.04 -10.39 -0.76
CA SER A 154 -3.48 -10.68 -0.68
C SER A 154 -3.99 -11.21 -2.03
N LEU A 155 -4.80 -12.27 -1.99
CA LEU A 155 -5.39 -12.88 -3.18
C LEU A 155 -6.91 -12.83 -3.11
N LEU A 156 -7.55 -12.59 -4.25
CA LEU A 156 -9.01 -12.56 -4.35
C LEU A 156 -9.61 -13.92 -3.95
N ASN A 157 -10.49 -13.90 -2.94
CA ASN A 157 -11.11 -15.07 -2.34
C ASN A 157 -10.13 -16.13 -1.79
N ASN A 158 -8.82 -15.85 -1.74
CA ASN A 158 -7.75 -16.81 -1.44
C ASN A 158 -7.74 -18.06 -2.35
N TYR A 159 -8.29 -17.98 -3.55
CA TYR A 159 -8.37 -19.13 -4.46
C TYR A 159 -7.13 -19.25 -5.33
N VAL A 160 -6.68 -20.49 -5.49
CA VAL A 160 -5.63 -20.85 -6.46
C VAL A 160 -6.16 -21.94 -7.36
N LEU A 161 -6.08 -21.68 -8.66
CA LEU A 161 -6.69 -22.48 -9.71
C LEU A 161 -5.57 -23.00 -10.61
N GLY A 162 -5.26 -24.29 -10.51
CA GLY A 162 -4.17 -24.94 -11.23
C GLY A 162 -4.63 -25.88 -12.33
N ALA A 163 -3.85 -25.99 -13.39
CA ALA A 163 -4.05 -26.99 -14.44
C ALA A 163 -2.71 -27.45 -15.04
N GLN A 164 -2.66 -28.71 -15.48
CA GLN A 164 -1.46 -29.31 -16.08
C GLN A 164 -1.82 -30.42 -17.06
N LEU A 165 -0.97 -30.59 -18.08
CA LEU A 165 -1.08 -31.63 -19.10
C LEU A 165 0.04 -32.67 -18.94
N SER A 166 -0.29 -33.95 -19.09
CA SER A 166 0.63 -35.11 -18.95
C SER A 166 1.94 -35.06 -19.77
N HIS A 167 1.95 -34.43 -20.94
CA HIS A 167 3.07 -34.54 -21.90
C HIS A 167 3.96 -33.27 -21.93
N GLY A 168 4.05 -32.54 -20.83
CA GLY A 168 4.99 -31.43 -20.64
C GLY A 168 4.33 -30.13 -20.19
N HIS A 169 5.17 -29.12 -19.96
CA HIS A 169 4.69 -27.77 -19.61
C HIS A 169 4.12 -27.08 -20.85
N VAL A 170 2.87 -26.67 -20.75
CA VAL A 170 2.19 -25.91 -21.80
C VAL A 170 2.50 -24.44 -21.60
N ASN A 171 3.12 -23.82 -22.60
CA ASN A 171 3.42 -22.39 -22.65
C ASN A 171 3.22 -21.82 -24.06
N ASN A 172 3.12 -20.50 -24.18
CA ASN A 172 2.98 -19.77 -25.45
C ASN A 172 1.76 -20.17 -26.32
N LEU A 173 0.64 -20.52 -25.68
CA LEU A 173 -0.64 -20.72 -26.38
C LEU A 173 -1.04 -19.43 -27.13
N ARG A 174 -1.50 -19.57 -28.38
CA ARG A 174 -1.99 -18.44 -29.18
C ARG A 174 -3.40 -18.08 -28.75
N ASP A 175 -4.24 -19.10 -28.57
CA ASP A 175 -5.54 -18.97 -27.93
C ASP A 175 -5.35 -19.14 -26.41
N PRO A 176 -5.56 -18.11 -25.57
CA PRO A 176 -5.31 -18.21 -24.15
C PRO A 176 -6.37 -19.04 -23.43
N VAL A 177 -5.99 -19.60 -22.28
CA VAL A 177 -6.92 -20.19 -21.32
C VAL A 177 -7.65 -19.06 -20.61
N ASN A 178 -8.99 -19.12 -20.60
CA ASN A 178 -9.83 -18.14 -19.93
C ASN A 178 -10.19 -18.64 -18.53
N ILE A 179 -9.81 -17.90 -17.50
CA ILE A 179 -10.07 -18.25 -16.10
C ILE A 179 -10.91 -17.14 -15.50
N SER A 180 -12.10 -17.46 -15.02
CA SER A 180 -13.02 -16.49 -14.43
C SER A 180 -13.13 -16.69 -12.93
N PHE A 181 -12.97 -15.60 -12.18
CA PHE A 181 -13.15 -15.50 -10.74
C PHE A 181 -14.33 -14.58 -10.45
N TRP A 182 -15.35 -15.08 -9.76
CA TRP A 182 -16.47 -14.25 -9.32
C TRP A 182 -16.32 -13.84 -7.86
N HIS A 183 -16.74 -12.64 -7.54
CA HIS A 183 -16.67 -12.08 -6.19
C HIS A 183 -17.88 -11.22 -5.86
N ASN A 184 -18.22 -11.17 -4.58
CA ASN A 184 -19.28 -10.32 -4.03
C ASN A 184 -18.72 -9.14 -3.21
N GLN A 185 -17.39 -8.99 -3.20
CA GLN A 185 -16.69 -7.95 -2.44
C GLN A 185 -16.54 -6.69 -3.30
N SER A 186 -16.65 -5.50 -2.70
CA SER A 186 -16.23 -4.26 -3.36
C SER A 186 -14.71 -4.27 -3.51
N LEU A 187 -14.24 -4.18 -4.76
CA LEU A 187 -12.83 -4.11 -5.09
C LEU A 187 -12.39 -2.66 -5.38
N GLU A 188 -13.16 -1.67 -4.92
CA GLU A 188 -12.79 -0.27 -5.00
C GLU A 188 -11.49 0.00 -4.23
N GLY A 189 -10.55 0.70 -4.87
CA GLY A 189 -9.25 0.98 -4.28
C GLY A 189 -8.25 -0.19 -4.33
N TYR A 190 -8.56 -1.29 -5.02
CA TYR A 190 -7.60 -2.37 -5.27
C TYR A 190 -7.25 -2.45 -6.77
N THR A 191 -5.96 -2.58 -7.08
CA THR A 191 -5.52 -3.03 -8.40
C THR A 191 -5.51 -4.56 -8.41
N LEU A 192 -6.20 -5.13 -9.40
CA LEU A 192 -6.31 -6.57 -9.59
C LEU A 192 -5.34 -7.00 -10.67
N SER A 193 -4.55 -8.04 -10.40
CA SER A 193 -3.63 -8.60 -11.38
C SER A 193 -3.72 -10.12 -11.38
N CYS A 194 -4.02 -10.69 -12.54
CA CYS A 194 -3.91 -12.11 -12.80
C CYS A 194 -2.44 -12.52 -12.79
N VAL A 195 -2.11 -13.42 -11.87
CA VAL A 195 -0.74 -13.89 -11.65
C VAL A 195 -0.73 -15.41 -11.63
N PHE A 196 0.45 -15.96 -11.86
CA PHE A 196 0.72 -17.38 -11.64
C PHE A 196 1.88 -17.58 -10.67
N TRP A 197 1.92 -18.75 -10.05
CA TRP A 197 3.03 -19.12 -9.18
C TRP A 197 4.25 -19.52 -10.00
N LYS A 198 5.34 -18.76 -9.88
CA LYS A 198 6.62 -19.03 -10.54
C LYS A 198 7.62 -19.57 -9.51
N GLU A 199 7.97 -20.84 -9.65
CA GLU A 199 9.00 -21.47 -8.82
C GLU A 199 10.38 -20.83 -9.06
N GLY A 200 11.20 -20.69 -8.01
CA GLY A 200 12.54 -20.10 -8.12
C GLY A 200 12.60 -18.61 -8.48
N ALA A 201 11.48 -17.87 -8.41
CA ALA A 201 11.49 -16.43 -8.57
C ALA A 201 12.15 -15.73 -7.36
N ARG A 202 13.28 -15.04 -7.58
CA ARG A 202 14.07 -14.23 -6.62
C ARG A 202 15.06 -15.04 -5.75
N LYS A 203 15.86 -14.34 -4.92
CA LYS A 203 17.00 -14.88 -4.11
C LYS A 203 16.63 -15.95 -3.05
N GLN A 204 15.41 -16.48 -3.09
CA GLN A 204 14.89 -17.50 -2.19
C GLN A 204 14.48 -18.75 -2.98
N PRO A 205 14.61 -19.97 -2.43
CA PRO A 205 14.31 -21.19 -3.15
C PRO A 205 12.80 -21.52 -3.35
N TRP A 206 11.86 -20.70 -2.86
CA TRP A 206 10.45 -21.12 -2.70
C TRP A 206 9.47 -20.69 -3.81
N GLY A 207 9.80 -19.65 -4.60
CA GLY A 207 8.95 -19.11 -5.68
C GLY A 207 8.22 -17.80 -5.34
N GLY A 208 7.46 -17.28 -6.30
CA GLY A 208 6.70 -16.04 -6.14
C GLY A 208 5.70 -15.78 -7.26
N TRP A 209 4.76 -14.87 -7.02
CA TRP A 209 3.73 -14.49 -7.98
C TRP A 209 4.30 -13.67 -9.14
N SER A 210 3.96 -14.08 -10.37
CA SER A 210 4.38 -13.40 -11.61
C SER A 210 3.17 -13.13 -12.52
N PRO A 211 3.04 -11.94 -13.12
CA PRO A 211 2.00 -11.65 -14.12
C PRO A 211 2.37 -12.09 -15.55
N GLU A 212 3.57 -12.63 -15.77
CA GLU A 212 4.08 -12.97 -17.12
C GLU A 212 3.15 -13.95 -17.85
N GLY A 213 2.84 -13.66 -19.12
CA GLY A 213 1.97 -14.52 -19.94
C GLY A 213 0.48 -14.47 -19.59
N CYS A 214 0.06 -13.64 -18.63
CA CYS A 214 -1.33 -13.44 -18.24
C CYS A 214 -1.80 -12.00 -18.48
N ARG A 215 -3.05 -11.85 -18.93
CA ARG A 215 -3.76 -10.57 -19.04
C ARG A 215 -4.97 -10.56 -18.12
N THR A 216 -5.19 -9.42 -17.48
CA THR A 216 -6.31 -9.21 -16.55
C THR A 216 -7.38 -8.37 -17.22
N GLU A 217 -8.61 -8.86 -17.25
CA GLU A 217 -9.77 -8.16 -17.78
C GLU A 217 -10.87 -8.18 -16.71
N GLN A 218 -11.65 -7.10 -16.62
CA GLN A 218 -12.76 -7.01 -15.68
C GLN A 218 -14.06 -6.74 -16.43
N PRO A 219 -14.70 -7.78 -16.99
CA PRO A 219 -15.89 -7.63 -17.82
C PRO A 219 -17.13 -7.16 -17.02
N SER A 220 -17.14 -7.33 -15.70
CA SER A 220 -18.20 -6.83 -14.82
C SER A 220 -17.68 -6.57 -13.40
N HIS A 221 -18.44 -5.82 -12.60
CA HIS A 221 -18.08 -5.48 -11.22
C HIS A 221 -17.94 -6.69 -10.28
N SER A 222 -18.46 -7.86 -10.67
CA SER A 222 -18.41 -9.09 -9.86
C SER A 222 -17.57 -10.20 -10.50
N GLN A 223 -16.81 -9.89 -11.57
CA GLN A 223 -16.06 -10.88 -12.32
C GLN A 223 -14.69 -10.36 -12.75
N VAL A 224 -13.65 -11.13 -12.45
CA VAL A 224 -12.30 -10.97 -13.00
C VAL A 224 -12.02 -12.09 -13.97
N LEU A 225 -11.60 -11.74 -15.19
CA LEU A 225 -11.22 -12.66 -16.26
C LEU A 225 -9.71 -12.62 -16.47
N CYS A 226 -9.06 -13.75 -16.26
CA CYS A 226 -7.64 -13.95 -16.57
C CYS A 226 -7.51 -14.69 -17.90
N ARG A 227 -6.75 -14.12 -18.83
CA ARG A 227 -6.37 -14.75 -20.09
C ARG A 227 -4.88 -15.10 -20.04
N CYS A 228 -4.55 -16.37 -19.89
CA CYS A 228 -3.17 -16.83 -19.73
C CYS A 228 -2.75 -17.77 -20.86
N ASN A 229 -1.52 -17.64 -21.32
CA ASN A 229 -0.98 -18.42 -22.45
C ASN A 229 -0.21 -19.68 -22.02
N HIS A 230 -0.34 -20.11 -20.77
CA HIS A 230 0.35 -21.27 -20.21
C HIS A 230 -0.56 -22.02 -19.24
N LEU A 231 -0.13 -23.19 -18.79
CA LEU A 231 -0.79 -23.98 -17.74
C LEU A 231 0.11 -24.06 -16.50
N THR A 232 -0.34 -23.47 -15.41
CA THR A 232 0.35 -23.42 -14.10
C THR A 232 -0.69 -23.29 -12.98
N TYR A 233 -0.35 -22.63 -11.87
CA TYR A 233 -1.24 -22.29 -10.77
C TYR A 233 -1.56 -20.79 -10.77
N PHE A 234 -2.80 -20.44 -11.04
CA PHE A 234 -3.26 -19.07 -11.21
C PHE A 234 -3.99 -18.54 -9.99
N ALA A 235 -3.85 -17.24 -9.75
CA ALA A 235 -4.61 -16.50 -8.76
C ALA A 235 -4.81 -15.05 -9.22
N VAL A 236 -5.71 -14.33 -8.55
CA VAL A 236 -5.86 -12.88 -8.73
C VAL A 236 -5.24 -12.18 -7.53
N LEU A 237 -4.15 -11.47 -7.76
CA LEU A 237 -3.45 -10.65 -6.79
C LEU A 237 -4.24 -9.37 -6.55
N MET A 238 -4.54 -9.09 -5.28
CA MET A 238 -5.12 -7.83 -4.83
C MET A 238 -4.01 -6.97 -4.24
N GLN A 239 -3.68 -5.88 -4.93
CA GLN A 239 -2.79 -4.87 -4.39
C GLN A 239 -3.62 -3.66 -4.00
N LEU A 240 -3.44 -3.16 -2.78
CA LEU A 240 -4.06 -1.91 -2.37
C LEU A 240 -3.54 -0.84 -3.33
N SER A 241 -4.44 -0.33 -4.17
CA SER A 241 -4.11 0.74 -5.08
C SER A 241 -3.81 1.95 -4.21
N PRO A 242 -2.61 2.57 -4.27
CA PRO A 242 -2.48 3.93 -3.75
C PRO A 242 -3.58 4.73 -4.44
N ALA A 243 -4.46 5.35 -3.64
CA ALA A 243 -5.72 5.95 -4.10
C ALA A 243 -5.51 6.60 -5.47
N LEU A 244 -6.19 6.07 -6.48
CA LEU A 244 -6.06 6.57 -7.85
C LEU A 244 -6.62 7.99 -7.85
N VAL A 245 -5.76 8.98 -7.61
CA VAL A 245 -6.11 10.38 -7.77
C VAL A 245 -6.45 10.51 -9.25
N PRO A 246 -7.71 10.82 -9.61
CA PRO A 246 -8.07 10.97 -11.01
C PRO A 246 -7.10 11.97 -11.64
N ALA A 247 -6.66 11.72 -12.87
CA ALA A 247 -5.65 12.55 -13.52
C ALA A 247 -6.05 14.04 -13.57
N GLU A 248 -7.35 14.29 -13.66
CA GLU A 248 -7.97 15.62 -13.59
C GLU A 248 -7.65 16.39 -12.31
N LEU A 249 -7.37 15.71 -11.19
CA LEU A 249 -7.07 16.32 -9.90
C LEU A 249 -5.56 16.49 -9.66
N LEU A 250 -4.72 15.70 -10.33
CA LEU A 250 -3.27 15.78 -10.14
C LEU A 250 -2.71 17.11 -10.66
N ALA A 251 -3.21 17.62 -11.78
CA ALA A 251 -2.81 18.91 -12.32
C ALA A 251 -3.16 20.08 -11.37
N PRO A 252 -4.40 20.21 -10.85
CA PRO A 252 -4.74 21.18 -9.81
C PRO A 252 -3.88 21.05 -8.55
N LEU A 253 -3.67 19.83 -8.02
CA LEU A 253 -2.87 19.63 -6.81
C LEU A 253 -1.41 20.02 -7.04
N THR A 254 -0.83 19.65 -8.17
CA THR A 254 0.55 20.03 -8.55
C THR A 254 0.68 21.54 -8.68
N TYR A 255 -0.30 22.20 -9.31
CA TYR A 255 -0.31 23.66 -9.45
C TYR A 255 -0.43 24.36 -8.09
N ILE A 256 -1.33 23.90 -7.22
CA ILE A 256 -1.49 24.42 -5.85
C ILE A 256 -0.19 24.25 -5.07
N SER A 257 0.42 23.06 -5.10
CA SER A 257 1.69 22.82 -4.41
C SER A 257 2.81 23.69 -4.96
N LEU A 258 2.92 23.84 -6.29
CA LEU A 258 3.95 24.67 -6.93
C LEU A 258 3.86 26.13 -6.47
N VAL A 259 2.66 26.72 -6.59
CA VAL A 259 2.41 28.12 -6.21
C VAL A 259 2.57 28.30 -4.70
N GLY A 260 1.94 27.43 -3.90
CA GLY A 260 1.97 27.50 -2.45
C GLY A 260 3.38 27.39 -1.88
N CYS A 261 4.14 26.38 -2.29
CA CYS A 261 5.53 26.19 -1.86
C CYS A 261 6.42 27.37 -2.27
N SER A 262 6.21 27.94 -3.47
CA SER A 262 6.96 29.12 -3.93
C SER A 262 6.72 30.34 -3.03
N ILE A 263 5.46 30.62 -2.69
CA ILE A 263 5.09 31.70 -1.75
C ILE A 263 5.72 31.44 -0.37
N SER A 264 5.63 30.20 0.12
CA SER A 264 6.20 29.78 1.41
C SER A 264 7.72 29.95 1.47
N ILE A 265 8.44 29.66 0.39
CA ILE A 265 9.89 29.88 0.26
C ILE A 265 10.21 31.37 0.41
N VAL A 266 9.56 32.22 -0.39
CA VAL A 266 9.78 33.67 -0.36
C VAL A 266 9.48 34.25 1.03
N ALA A 267 8.35 33.87 1.62
CA ALA A 267 7.96 34.33 2.95
C ALA A 267 8.95 33.88 4.05
N SER A 268 9.41 32.62 4.00
CA SER A 268 10.39 32.10 4.95
C SER A 268 11.75 32.79 4.79
N LEU A 269 12.21 33.03 3.55
CA LEU A 269 13.44 33.76 3.28
C LEU A 269 13.39 35.19 3.81
N ILE A 270 12.30 35.91 3.56
CA ILE A 270 12.09 37.27 4.09
C ILE A 270 12.15 37.25 5.62
N THR A 271 11.48 36.30 6.27
CA THR A 271 11.48 36.18 7.74
C THR A 271 12.89 35.99 8.29
N VAL A 272 13.63 35.05 7.70
CA VAL A 272 15.01 34.75 8.11
C VAL A 272 15.91 35.96 7.91
N LEU A 273 15.82 36.65 6.77
CA LEU A 273 16.58 37.87 6.52
C LEU A 273 16.23 38.99 7.51
N LEU A 274 14.95 39.26 7.74
CA LEU A 274 14.50 40.26 8.72
C LEU A 274 15.02 39.96 10.14
N HIS A 275 15.11 38.69 10.51
CA HIS A 275 15.70 38.28 11.78
C HIS A 275 17.20 38.58 11.85
N PHE A 276 17.97 38.22 10.81
CA PHE A 276 19.40 38.51 10.75
C PHE A 276 19.72 40.02 10.74
N HIS A 277 18.90 40.81 10.05
CA HIS A 277 19.05 42.27 9.99
C HIS A 277 18.64 42.97 11.30
N SER A 278 17.77 42.36 12.10
CA SER A 278 17.41 42.87 13.42
C SER A 278 18.61 42.70 14.35
N ARG A 279 19.43 43.74 14.53
CA ARG A 279 20.61 43.75 15.43
C ARG A 279 20.29 43.53 16.92
N LYS A 280 19.04 43.18 17.27
CA LYS A 280 18.63 42.82 18.63
C LYS A 280 19.18 41.44 18.99
N LYS A 281 19.64 41.29 20.23
CA LYS A 281 20.03 39.99 20.80
C LYS A 281 18.82 39.05 20.72
N SER A 282 18.92 38.00 19.90
CA SER A 282 17.82 37.06 19.74
C SER A 282 17.56 36.27 21.03
N ASP A 283 16.33 36.35 21.52
CA ASP A 283 15.84 35.47 22.57
C ASP A 283 15.85 34.01 22.11
N SER A 284 15.78 33.08 23.08
CA SER A 284 15.73 31.64 22.82
C SER A 284 14.53 31.26 21.93
N LEU A 285 13.37 31.86 22.16
CA LEU A 285 12.15 31.66 21.37
C LEU A 285 12.35 32.02 19.89
N ALA A 286 12.91 33.20 19.63
CA ALA A 286 13.16 33.66 18.26
C ALA A 286 14.12 32.72 17.51
N ARG A 287 15.15 32.15 18.18
CA ARG A 287 16.02 31.15 17.57
C ARG A 287 15.31 29.84 17.23
N ILE A 288 14.38 29.37 18.08
CA ILE A 288 13.61 28.16 17.80
C ILE A 288 12.72 28.38 16.57
N HIS A 289 11.97 29.50 16.54
CA HIS A 289 11.18 29.88 15.37
C HIS A 289 12.00 29.97 14.09
N MET A 290 13.22 30.52 14.14
CA MET A 290 14.10 30.59 12.96
C MET A 290 14.53 29.21 12.47
N ASN A 291 14.77 28.25 13.36
CA ASN A 291 15.09 26.88 12.95
C ASN A 291 13.87 26.20 12.31
N LEU A 292 12.66 26.46 12.79
CA LEU A 292 11.43 26.00 12.15
C LEU A 292 11.32 26.57 10.73
N HIS A 293 11.48 27.90 10.54
CA HIS A 293 11.51 28.50 9.20
C HIS A 293 12.60 27.91 8.29
N ALA A 294 13.79 27.66 8.81
CA ALA A 294 14.87 27.03 8.06
C ALA A 294 14.51 25.60 7.61
N SER A 295 13.88 24.81 8.48
CA SER A 295 13.42 23.46 8.14
C SER A 295 12.30 23.46 7.08
N VAL A 296 11.36 24.40 7.18
CA VAL A 296 10.28 24.59 6.21
C VAL A 296 10.82 25.06 4.86
N LEU A 297 11.80 25.97 4.85
CA LEU A 297 12.49 26.40 3.65
C LEU A 297 13.17 25.22 2.94
N LEU A 298 13.93 24.41 3.69
CA LEU A 298 14.57 23.21 3.15
C LEU A 298 13.55 22.22 2.59
N LEU A 299 12.43 22.00 3.29
CA LEU A 299 11.36 21.10 2.85
C LEU A 299 10.73 21.58 1.53
N ASN A 300 10.38 22.86 1.42
CA ASN A 300 9.74 23.39 0.21
C ASN A 300 10.70 23.38 -0.99
N ILE A 301 11.98 23.74 -0.80
CA ILE A 301 12.99 23.69 -1.87
C ILE A 301 13.18 22.26 -2.37
N THR A 302 13.40 21.30 -1.46
CA THR A 302 13.60 19.90 -1.84
C THR A 302 12.37 19.28 -2.49
N PHE A 303 11.17 19.68 -2.05
CA PHE A 303 9.91 19.25 -2.66
C PHE A 303 9.76 19.77 -4.10
N LEU A 304 10.02 21.06 -4.36
CA LEU A 304 9.93 21.63 -5.71
C LEU A 304 10.98 21.09 -6.68
N LEU A 305 12.17 20.75 -6.19
CA LEU A 305 13.22 20.13 -7.00
C LEU A 305 12.91 18.66 -7.35
N SER A 306 12.11 17.97 -6.53
CA SER A 306 11.87 16.52 -6.64
C SER A 306 11.30 16.08 -8.00
N PRO A 307 10.24 16.73 -8.55
CA PRO A 307 9.77 16.44 -9.91
C PRO A 307 10.82 16.70 -11.00
N ALA A 308 11.55 17.81 -10.89
CA ALA A 308 12.54 18.19 -11.91
C ALA A 308 13.68 17.17 -12.03
N PHE A 309 14.13 16.62 -10.91
CA PHE A 309 15.17 15.60 -10.86
C PHE A 309 14.68 14.19 -11.20
N ALA A 310 13.37 13.93 -11.09
CA ALA A 310 12.80 12.66 -11.48
C ALA A 310 12.60 12.53 -13.01
N MET A 311 12.41 13.66 -13.70
CA MET A 311 12.16 13.71 -15.16
C MET A 311 13.39 14.07 -16.01
N SER A 312 14.38 14.77 -15.44
CA SER A 312 15.59 15.18 -16.14
C SER A 312 16.57 13.99 -16.30
N PRO A 313 17.46 13.97 -17.33
CA PRO A 313 18.47 12.91 -17.54
C PRO A 313 19.60 12.92 -16.50
N VAL A 314 19.26 13.06 -15.23
CA VAL A 314 20.17 13.12 -14.09
C VAL A 314 20.50 11.70 -13.63
N PRO A 315 21.73 11.40 -13.17
CA PRO A 315 22.06 10.11 -12.58
C PRO A 315 21.09 9.72 -11.47
N GLN A 316 20.69 8.44 -11.44
CA GLN A 316 19.73 7.90 -10.48
C GLN A 316 20.12 8.14 -9.01
N SER A 317 21.42 8.26 -8.73
CA SER A 317 21.96 8.62 -7.41
C SER A 317 21.53 10.01 -6.94
N ALA A 318 21.37 10.98 -7.84
CA ALA A 318 20.94 12.33 -7.49
C ALA A 318 19.47 12.35 -7.04
N CYS A 319 18.59 11.60 -7.70
CA CYS A 319 17.19 11.46 -7.29
C CYS A 319 17.08 10.72 -5.95
N THR A 320 17.91 9.69 -5.72
CA THR A 320 18.01 9.02 -4.42
C THR A 320 18.48 9.99 -3.32
N ALA A 321 19.50 10.80 -3.57
CA ALA A 321 19.99 11.81 -2.63
C ALA A 321 18.95 12.88 -2.33
N LEU A 322 18.26 13.39 -3.36
CA LEU A 322 17.19 14.38 -3.20
C LEU A 322 15.99 13.80 -2.45
N ALA A 323 15.60 12.56 -2.71
CA ALA A 323 14.56 11.86 -1.98
C ALA A 323 14.91 11.70 -0.48
N ALA A 324 16.17 11.38 -0.17
CA ALA A 324 16.65 11.31 1.21
C ALA A 324 16.68 12.70 1.87
N ALA A 325 17.14 13.73 1.16
CA ALA A 325 17.15 15.12 1.64
C ALA A 325 15.74 15.63 1.91
N LEU A 326 14.79 15.31 1.03
CA LEU A 326 13.39 15.66 1.18
C LEU A 326 12.74 14.95 2.38
N HIS A 327 13.01 13.65 2.57
CA HIS A 327 12.57 12.92 3.76
C HIS A 327 13.18 13.49 5.05
N TYR A 328 14.48 13.81 5.04
CA TYR A 328 15.17 14.47 6.14
C TYR A 328 14.56 15.82 6.48
N ALA A 329 14.29 16.65 5.48
CA ALA A 329 13.69 17.97 5.65
C ALA A 329 12.29 17.87 6.27
N LEU A 330 11.51 16.86 5.83
CA LEU A 330 10.19 16.59 6.40
C LEU A 330 10.27 16.21 7.88
N LEU A 331 11.10 15.24 8.24
CA LEU A 331 11.30 14.81 9.63
C LEU A 331 11.82 15.96 10.50
N SER A 332 12.72 16.78 9.97
CA SER A 332 13.24 17.96 10.65
C SER A 332 12.15 18.99 10.92
N CYS A 333 11.29 19.26 9.94
CA CYS A 333 10.14 20.14 10.10
C CYS A 333 9.20 19.62 11.20
N LEU A 334 8.84 18.33 11.17
CA LEU A 334 8.01 17.70 12.21
C LEU A 334 8.66 17.80 13.60
N THR A 335 9.97 17.56 13.70
CA THR A 335 10.69 17.66 14.98
C THR A 335 10.69 19.09 15.51
N TRP A 336 10.93 20.09 14.65
CA TRP A 336 10.88 21.50 15.04
C TRP A 336 9.48 21.95 15.43
N MET A 337 8.43 21.45 14.76
CA MET A 337 7.04 21.68 15.18
C MET A 337 6.77 21.11 16.58
N ALA A 338 7.26 19.90 16.90
CA ALA A 338 7.15 19.34 18.25
C ALA A 338 7.96 20.14 19.28
N ILE A 339 9.17 20.59 18.95
CA ILE A 339 9.98 21.44 19.83
C ILE A 339 9.27 22.76 20.13
N GLU A 340 8.63 23.35 19.12
CA GLU A 340 7.82 24.57 19.27
C GLU A 340 6.63 24.33 20.20
N GLY A 341 5.92 23.20 20.06
CA GLY A 341 4.88 22.78 21.00
C GLY A 341 5.41 22.62 22.43
N PHE A 342 6.53 21.92 22.60
CA PHE A 342 7.16 21.78 23.91
C PHE A 342 7.54 23.15 24.52
N ASN A 343 8.03 24.07 23.71
CA ASN A 343 8.39 25.41 24.15
C ASN A 343 7.15 26.24 24.56
N LEU A 344 6.03 26.11 23.82
CA LEU A 344 4.74 26.70 24.20
C LEU A 344 4.22 26.14 25.54
N TYR A 345 4.36 24.82 25.75
CA TYR A 345 4.02 24.18 27.02
C TYR A 345 4.80 24.76 28.20
N LEU A 346 6.12 24.95 28.05
CA LEU A 346 6.95 25.56 29.08
C LEU A 346 6.54 27.01 29.36
N LEU A 347 6.26 27.80 28.32
CA LEU A 347 5.92 29.22 28.43
C LEU A 347 4.63 29.46 29.22
N LEU A 348 3.59 28.64 29.02
CA LEU A 348 2.28 28.83 29.67
C LEU A 348 2.15 28.07 31.00
N GLY A 349 2.95 27.03 31.22
CA GLY A 349 2.62 25.98 32.19
C GLY A 349 3.53 25.96 33.41
N ARG A 350 4.70 26.55 33.30
CA ARG A 350 5.64 26.66 34.40
C ARG A 350 5.88 28.13 34.69
N VAL A 351 5.26 28.63 35.75
CA VAL A 351 5.49 29.95 36.37
C VAL A 351 6.91 30.06 36.99
N TYR A 352 7.78 29.07 36.81
CA TYR A 352 9.07 29.00 37.50
C TYR A 352 10.28 29.03 36.56
N ASN A 353 11.21 29.89 36.96
CA ASN A 353 12.54 30.22 36.47
C ASN A 353 13.47 29.01 36.27
N ILE A 354 13.20 28.14 35.27
CA ILE A 354 14.09 27.04 34.91
C ILE A 354 15.06 27.52 33.82
N TYR A 355 16.24 27.96 34.25
CA TYR A 355 17.33 28.24 33.33
C TYR A 355 17.98 26.92 32.87
N ILE A 356 17.67 26.49 31.64
CA ILE A 356 18.35 25.35 31.03
C ILE A 356 19.64 25.85 30.34
N ARG A 357 20.79 25.49 30.91
CA ARG A 357 22.09 25.82 30.30
C ARG A 357 22.19 25.25 28.89
N ARG A 358 22.54 26.11 27.92
CA ARG A 358 22.64 25.78 26.47
C ARG A 358 21.34 25.19 25.87
N TYR A 359 20.18 25.66 26.32
CA TYR A 359 18.85 25.20 25.88
C TYR A 359 18.71 25.04 24.35
N VAL A 360 18.94 26.12 23.59
CA VAL A 360 18.79 26.12 22.13
C VAL A 360 19.74 25.14 21.43
N LEU A 361 20.94 24.92 21.97
CA LEU A 361 21.89 23.96 21.39
C LEU A 361 21.42 22.52 21.59
N LYS A 362 20.86 22.17 22.76
CA LYS A 362 20.26 20.85 23.00
C LYS A 362 19.07 20.61 22.07
N LEU A 363 18.20 21.61 21.90
CA LEU A 363 17.09 21.53 20.97
C LEU A 363 17.55 21.44 19.51
N GLY A 364 18.62 22.15 19.13
CA GLY A 364 19.21 22.06 17.81
C GLY A 364 19.75 20.65 17.49
N VAL A 365 20.44 20.02 18.46
CA VAL A 365 20.91 18.64 18.32
C VAL A 365 19.75 17.66 18.15
N LEU A 366 18.64 17.86 18.88
CA LEU A 366 17.44 17.04 18.72
C LEU A 366 16.76 17.28 17.37
N GLY A 367 16.49 18.54 17.05
CA GLY A 367 15.74 18.99 15.87
C GLY A 367 16.38 18.63 14.53
N TRP A 368 17.72 18.64 14.47
CA TRP A 368 18.45 18.30 13.24
C TRP A 368 19.11 16.91 13.30
N GLY A 369 19.49 16.45 14.49
CA GLY A 369 20.25 15.20 14.67
C GLY A 369 19.37 13.95 14.62
N VAL A 370 18.20 13.95 15.27
CA VAL A 370 17.29 12.80 15.25
C VAL A 370 16.81 12.49 13.82
N PRO A 371 16.32 13.46 13.03
CA PRO A 371 16.01 13.26 11.62
C PRO A 371 17.18 12.72 10.79
N ALA A 372 18.39 13.28 11.00
CA ALA A 372 19.58 12.86 10.26
C ALA A 372 19.91 11.40 10.56
N LEU A 373 19.90 11.01 11.84
CA LEU A 373 20.15 9.64 12.26
C LEU A 373 19.16 8.66 11.62
N LEU A 374 17.86 8.96 11.62
CA LEU A 374 16.83 8.10 11.06
C LEU A 374 16.99 7.89 9.55
N VAL A 375 17.29 8.97 8.81
CA VAL A 375 17.49 8.90 7.36
C VAL A 375 18.78 8.17 7.01
N LEU A 376 19.87 8.44 7.73
CA LEU A 376 21.15 7.75 7.56
C LEU A 376 21.03 6.25 7.85
N LEU A 377 20.34 5.87 8.94
CA LEU A 377 20.06 4.46 9.24
C LEU A 377 19.28 3.80 8.09
N SER A 378 18.27 4.49 7.55
CA SER A 378 17.46 3.98 6.44
C SER A 378 18.30 3.75 5.18
N LEU A 379 19.24 4.66 4.88
CA LEU A 379 20.19 4.51 3.77
C LEU A 379 21.16 3.35 4.00
N SER A 380 21.69 3.20 5.21
CA SER A 380 22.63 2.14 5.59
C SER A 380 22.02 0.74 5.51
N VAL A 381 20.74 0.58 5.86
CA VAL A 381 20.06 -0.72 5.77
C VAL A 381 19.83 -1.10 4.30
N LYS A 382 19.31 -0.18 3.49
CA LYS A 382 19.06 -0.45 2.07
C LYS A 382 18.96 0.85 1.27
N SER A 383 19.95 1.12 0.43
CA SER A 383 19.94 2.32 -0.44
C SER A 383 18.75 2.37 -1.40
N SER A 384 18.11 1.22 -1.71
CA SER A 384 16.92 1.17 -2.58
C SER A 384 15.63 1.69 -1.92
N VAL A 385 15.70 2.13 -0.65
CA VAL A 385 14.57 2.76 0.06
C VAL A 385 14.14 4.07 -0.59
N TYR A 386 15.06 4.77 -1.27
CA TYR A 386 14.82 6.07 -1.90
C TYR A 386 15.05 6.00 -3.42
N GLY A 387 14.24 6.73 -4.19
CA GLY A 387 14.43 6.86 -5.64
C GLY A 387 13.20 7.40 -6.36
N PRO A 388 13.16 7.31 -7.70
CA PRO A 388 12.01 7.80 -8.45
C PRO A 388 10.75 6.97 -8.12
N HIS A 389 9.71 7.64 -7.66
CA HIS A 389 8.40 7.11 -7.35
C HIS A 389 7.43 7.56 -8.45
N THR A 390 6.92 6.61 -9.21
CA THR A 390 6.00 6.85 -10.32
C THR A 390 4.58 6.90 -9.79
N ILE A 391 3.90 8.02 -10.02
CA ILE A 391 2.47 8.17 -9.78
C ILE A 391 1.80 7.87 -11.12
N PRO A 392 1.08 6.73 -11.28
CA PRO A 392 0.43 6.40 -12.54
C PRO A 392 -0.75 7.36 -12.78
N VAL A 393 -0.78 8.00 -13.95
CA VAL A 393 -1.81 8.97 -14.35
C VAL A 393 -2.54 8.46 -15.59
N PHE A 394 -3.86 8.35 -15.52
CA PHE A 394 -4.72 8.02 -16.68
C PHE A 394 -5.35 9.30 -17.24
N ASN A 395 -4.83 9.82 -18.36
CA ASN A 395 -5.51 10.89 -19.08
C ASN A 395 -6.48 10.28 -20.10
N SER A 396 -7.79 10.52 -19.93
CA SER A 396 -8.76 10.41 -21.02
C SER A 396 -8.78 11.73 -21.78
N TRP A 397 -7.83 11.94 -22.69
CA TRP A 397 -7.98 12.98 -23.71
C TRP A 397 -8.58 12.37 -24.97
N GLU A 398 -9.59 13.07 -25.51
CA GLU A 398 -10.51 12.61 -26.54
C GLU A 398 -9.87 12.28 -27.90
N ASN A 399 -8.56 12.50 -28.11
CA ASN A 399 -7.89 12.23 -29.39
C ASN A 399 -6.42 11.77 -29.27
N GLY A 400 -6.05 10.97 -28.27
CA GLY A 400 -4.73 10.31 -28.24
C GLY A 400 -4.34 9.77 -26.86
N THR A 401 -3.99 8.48 -26.80
CA THR A 401 -3.56 7.77 -25.59
C THR A 401 -2.13 8.13 -25.19
N GLY A 402 -1.95 9.24 -24.47
CA GLY A 402 -0.67 9.61 -23.85
C GLY A 402 -0.64 9.31 -22.36
N PHE A 403 0.10 8.27 -21.94
CA PHE A 403 0.47 8.07 -20.54
C PHE A 403 1.52 9.13 -20.13
N GLN A 404 1.14 10.15 -19.38
CA GLN A 404 2.10 11.06 -18.73
C GLN A 404 2.40 10.51 -17.34
N ASN A 405 3.49 9.73 -17.21
CA ASN A 405 3.94 9.25 -15.91
C ASN A 405 4.58 10.42 -15.14
N MET A 406 3.86 10.98 -14.17
CA MET A 406 4.46 11.94 -13.23
C MET A 406 5.35 11.15 -12.26
N SER A 407 6.63 11.50 -12.19
CA SER A 407 7.57 10.89 -11.25
C SER A 407 8.10 11.95 -10.28
N ILE A 408 8.30 11.53 -9.02
CA ILE A 408 8.91 12.35 -7.98
C ILE A 408 10.02 11.55 -7.30
N CYS A 409 11.06 12.21 -6.82
CA CYS A 409 12.08 11.60 -5.99
C CYS A 409 11.55 11.44 -4.55
N TRP A 410 11.20 10.22 -4.14
CA TRP A 410 10.58 9.95 -2.84
C TRP A 410 10.95 8.59 -2.23
N VAL A 411 10.46 8.32 -1.02
CA VAL A 411 10.56 7.04 -0.31
C VAL A 411 9.75 5.97 -1.05
N ARG A 412 10.40 4.88 -1.48
CA ARG A 412 9.80 3.74 -2.17
C ARG A 412 9.33 2.63 -1.22
N SER A 413 9.97 2.50 -0.07
CA SER A 413 9.67 1.41 0.87
C SER A 413 8.37 1.72 1.63
N PRO A 414 7.31 0.89 1.52
CA PRO A 414 6.04 1.14 2.19
C PRO A 414 6.19 1.15 3.71
N VAL A 415 7.04 0.28 4.26
CA VAL A 415 7.32 0.22 5.72
C VAL A 415 7.93 1.54 6.21
N VAL A 416 8.90 2.08 5.48
CA VAL A 416 9.56 3.34 5.85
C VAL A 416 8.57 4.50 5.77
N HIS A 417 7.75 4.53 4.72
CA HIS A 417 6.69 5.53 4.58
C HIS A 417 5.68 5.44 5.74
N SER A 418 5.13 4.25 6.03
CA SER A 418 4.15 4.09 7.11
C SER A 418 4.72 4.43 8.49
N VAL A 419 5.94 4.01 8.81
CA VAL A 419 6.52 4.23 10.15
C VAL A 419 7.09 5.64 10.30
N LEU A 420 8.00 6.05 9.40
CA LEU A 420 8.74 7.30 9.54
C LEU A 420 7.99 8.51 8.99
N VAL A 421 7.12 8.37 7.99
CA VAL A 421 6.32 9.51 7.50
C VAL A 421 5.01 9.60 8.28
N MET A 422 4.17 8.57 8.18
CA MET A 422 2.83 8.60 8.79
C MET A 422 2.88 8.44 10.31
N GLY A 423 3.66 7.49 10.83
CA GLY A 423 3.80 7.27 12.27
C GLY A 423 4.45 8.46 13.00
N TYR A 424 5.58 8.96 12.49
CA TYR A 424 6.27 10.11 13.07
C TYR A 424 5.42 11.39 13.00
N GLY A 425 4.80 11.66 11.84
CA GLY A 425 3.91 12.80 11.65
C GLY A 425 2.66 12.72 12.54
N GLY A 426 2.06 11.54 12.66
CA GLY A 426 0.92 11.28 13.54
C GLY A 426 1.24 11.52 15.01
N LEU A 427 2.37 10.98 15.49
CA LEU A 427 2.81 11.17 16.87
C LEU A 427 3.10 12.65 17.17
N THR A 428 3.78 13.33 16.26
CA THR A 428 4.07 14.77 16.36
C THR A 428 2.77 15.59 16.41
N SER A 429 1.86 15.34 15.48
CA SER A 429 0.57 16.04 15.41
C SER A 429 -0.28 15.78 16.65
N LEU A 430 -0.29 14.55 17.17
CA LEU A 430 -1.03 14.21 18.39
C LEU A 430 -0.45 14.95 19.61
N PHE A 431 0.88 14.91 19.79
CA PHE A 431 1.56 15.63 20.86
C PHE A 431 1.22 17.12 20.82
N ASN A 432 1.34 17.74 19.65
CA ASN A 432 1.06 19.16 19.47
C ASN A 432 -0.43 19.51 19.65
N LEU A 433 -1.34 18.61 19.28
CA LEU A 433 -2.78 18.80 19.54
C LEU A 433 -3.09 18.81 21.03
N VAL A 434 -2.47 17.91 21.81
CA VAL A 434 -2.59 17.88 23.28
C VAL A 434 -2.06 19.16 23.89
N VAL A 435 -0.88 19.62 23.46
CA VAL A 435 -0.30 20.89 23.93
C VAL A 435 -1.21 22.06 23.58
N LEU A 436 -1.74 22.12 22.35
CA LEU A 436 -2.65 23.17 21.93
C LEU A 436 -3.91 23.20 22.80
N ALA A 437 -4.56 22.05 23.01
CA ALA A 437 -5.76 21.95 23.85
C ALA A 437 -5.49 22.45 25.28
N TRP A 438 -4.36 22.04 25.86
CA TRP A 438 -3.94 22.49 27.18
C TRP A 438 -3.61 24.00 27.20
N ALA A 439 -2.91 24.52 26.19
CA ALA A 439 -2.58 25.94 26.07
C ALA A 439 -3.84 26.81 25.99
N LEU A 440 -4.82 26.39 25.17
CA LEU A 440 -6.12 27.05 25.05
C LEU A 440 -6.90 27.03 26.36
N TRP A 441 -6.87 25.91 27.09
CA TRP A 441 -7.50 25.81 28.39
C TRP A 441 -6.86 26.75 29.42
N THR A 442 -5.53 26.83 29.46
CA THR A 442 -4.79 27.74 30.34
C THR A 442 -5.08 29.20 30.01
N LEU A 443 -5.05 29.57 28.72
CA LEU A 443 -5.39 30.93 28.26
C LEU A 443 -6.83 31.32 28.62
N ARG A 444 -7.79 30.38 28.49
CA ARG A 444 -9.18 30.61 28.91
C ARG A 444 -9.28 30.85 30.43
N ARG A 445 -8.57 30.07 31.25
CA ARG A 445 -8.56 30.26 32.71
C ARG A 445 -8.00 31.61 33.12
N LEU A 446 -6.85 32.01 32.57
CA LEU A 446 -6.21 33.30 32.89
C LEU A 446 -7.11 34.49 32.54
N ARG A 447 -7.96 34.35 31.52
CA ARG A 447 -8.88 35.42 31.09
C ARG A 447 -10.11 35.55 31.97
N VAL A 448 -10.67 34.42 32.43
CA VAL A 448 -11.77 34.43 33.40
C VAL A 448 -11.33 35.16 34.68
N GLN A 449 -10.05 35.13 35.02
CA GLN A 449 -9.49 35.85 36.16
C GLN A 449 -9.22 37.35 35.90
N ALA A 450 -9.26 37.82 34.65
CA ALA A 450 -8.76 39.15 34.27
C ALA A 450 -9.85 40.16 33.80
N ASP A 451 -11.15 39.83 33.95
CA ASP A 451 -12.31 40.70 33.67
C ASP A 451 -12.17 41.63 32.44
N ALA A 452 -11.77 41.08 31.28
CA ALA A 452 -11.54 41.86 30.07
C ALA A 452 -12.72 41.79 29.06
N PRO A 453 -13.14 42.91 28.42
CA PRO A 453 -14.38 42.99 27.63
C PRO A 453 -14.30 42.37 26.22
N ASN A 454 -15.49 42.07 25.68
CA ASN A 454 -15.83 41.29 24.48
C ASN A 454 -15.27 41.76 23.12
N ALA A 455 -14.57 42.90 23.01
CA ALA A 455 -14.01 43.40 21.74
C ALA A 455 -12.80 42.57 21.21
N ARG A 456 -12.40 41.51 21.92
CA ARG A 456 -11.22 40.65 21.63
C ARG A 456 -11.54 39.34 20.92
N ALA A 457 -12.80 39.02 20.60
CA ALA A 457 -13.16 37.74 19.98
C ALA A 457 -12.46 37.47 18.63
N CYS A 458 -12.31 38.48 17.78
CA CYS A 458 -11.56 38.36 16.51
C CYS A 458 -10.06 38.10 16.75
N HIS A 459 -9.47 38.81 17.72
CA HIS A 459 -8.07 38.62 18.13
C HIS A 459 -7.81 37.21 18.69
N ASP A 460 -8.82 36.62 19.34
CA ASP A 460 -8.76 35.25 19.86
C ASP A 460 -8.78 34.22 18.75
N THR A 461 -9.64 34.40 17.75
CA THR A 461 -9.66 33.53 16.57
C THR A 461 -8.32 33.59 15.82
N VAL A 462 -7.72 34.77 15.65
CA VAL A 462 -6.41 34.93 15.01
C VAL A 462 -5.29 34.26 15.82
N THR A 463 -5.32 34.39 17.15
CA THR A 463 -4.32 33.76 18.03
C THR A 463 -4.45 32.24 18.02
N VAL A 464 -5.68 31.71 18.09
CA VAL A 464 -5.96 30.28 18.04
C VAL A 464 -5.57 29.71 16.68
N LEU A 465 -5.96 30.39 15.59
CA LEU A 465 -5.63 29.97 14.23
C LEU A 465 -4.12 30.00 13.99
N GLY A 466 -3.44 31.07 14.42
CA GLY A 466 -1.99 31.19 14.34
C GLY A 466 -1.25 30.10 15.11
N LEU A 467 -1.68 29.78 16.34
CA LEU A 467 -1.11 28.69 17.14
C LEU A 467 -1.40 27.30 16.53
N THR A 468 -2.59 27.10 15.99
CA THR A 468 -2.99 25.83 15.35
C THR A 468 -2.10 25.55 14.14
N VAL A 469 -1.91 26.56 13.29
CA VAL A 469 -1.03 26.44 12.14
C VAL A 469 0.42 26.31 12.58
N LEU A 470 0.91 27.13 13.51
CA LEU A 470 2.28 27.08 14.00
C LEU A 470 2.68 25.72 14.58
N LEU A 471 1.74 25.02 15.22
CA LEU A 471 1.97 23.69 15.79
C LEU A 471 1.84 22.54 14.79
N GLY A 472 1.51 22.81 13.52
CA GLY A 472 1.47 21.77 12.49
C GLY A 472 0.35 20.73 12.67
N THR A 473 -0.71 21.06 13.40
CA THR A 473 -1.85 20.14 13.61
C THR A 473 -2.62 19.84 12.32
N THR A 474 -2.32 20.56 11.24
CA THR A 474 -2.80 20.28 9.88
C THR A 474 -2.39 18.88 9.38
N TRP A 475 -1.33 18.30 9.94
CA TRP A 475 -0.93 16.91 9.67
C TRP A 475 -1.96 15.87 10.12
N ALA A 476 -2.82 16.19 11.07
CA ALA A 476 -3.94 15.33 11.45
C ALA A 476 -4.89 15.05 10.28
N LEU A 477 -4.97 15.96 9.29
CA LEU A 477 -5.79 15.78 8.10
C LEU A 477 -5.36 14.56 7.27
N ALA A 478 -4.09 14.15 7.34
CA ALA A 478 -3.59 12.98 6.62
C ALA A 478 -4.28 11.66 7.04
N PHE A 479 -4.88 11.61 8.23
CA PHE A 479 -5.60 10.43 8.72
C PHE A 479 -7.06 10.35 8.24
N PHE A 480 -7.59 11.41 7.64
CA PHE A 480 -8.95 11.46 7.10
C PHE A 480 -9.01 11.05 5.61
N SER A 481 -7.97 10.38 5.10
CA SER A 481 -7.85 9.98 3.69
C SER A 481 -8.66 8.73 3.33
N PHE A 482 -9.96 8.70 3.66
CA PHE A 482 -10.82 7.54 3.40
C PHE A 482 -12.22 7.94 2.90
N GLY A 483 -12.75 7.14 1.96
CA GLY A 483 -14.11 7.29 1.44
C GLY A 483 -14.40 8.69 0.89
N VAL A 484 -15.53 9.25 1.30
CA VAL A 484 -16.03 10.58 0.85
C VAL A 484 -15.12 11.73 1.29
N PHE A 485 -14.33 11.55 2.35
CA PHE A 485 -13.47 12.61 2.89
C PHE A 485 -12.16 12.77 2.11
N LEU A 486 -11.76 11.81 1.28
CA LEU A 486 -10.48 11.81 0.57
C LEU A 486 -10.29 13.08 -0.27
N LEU A 487 -11.32 13.50 -1.02
CA LEU A 487 -11.22 14.64 -1.92
C LEU A 487 -11.04 15.98 -1.18
N PRO A 488 -11.93 16.38 -0.25
CA PRO A 488 -11.72 17.57 0.57
C PRO A 488 -10.40 17.53 1.36
N GLN A 489 -10.06 16.36 1.89
CA GLN A 489 -8.83 16.16 2.66
C GLN A 489 -7.58 16.42 1.84
N LEU A 490 -7.49 15.90 0.61
CA LEU A 490 -6.34 16.09 -0.28
C LEU A 490 -6.12 17.58 -0.60
N PHE A 491 -7.18 18.30 -0.98
CA PHE A 491 -7.08 19.73 -1.27
C PHE A 491 -6.68 20.54 -0.03
N LEU A 492 -7.35 20.31 1.09
CA LEU A 492 -7.08 21.04 2.33
C LEU A 492 -5.66 20.77 2.84
N PHE A 493 -5.24 19.50 2.86
CA PHE A 493 -3.89 19.10 3.25
C PHE A 493 -2.84 19.75 2.34
N THR A 494 -3.07 19.76 1.03
CA THR A 494 -2.14 20.32 0.05
C THR A 494 -2.01 21.84 0.19
N ILE A 495 -3.13 22.57 0.32
CA ILE A 495 -3.14 24.03 0.50
C ILE A 495 -2.44 24.40 1.82
N LEU A 496 -2.81 23.75 2.93
CA LEU A 496 -2.27 24.09 4.24
C LEU A 496 -0.78 23.80 4.38
N ASN A 497 -0.31 22.65 3.85
CA ASN A 497 1.11 22.30 3.94
C ASN A 497 1.97 23.11 2.99
N SER A 498 1.51 23.39 1.77
CA SER A 498 2.27 24.20 0.80
C SER A 498 2.42 25.66 1.25
N LEU A 499 1.41 26.24 1.89
CA LEU A 499 1.42 27.61 2.43
C LEU A 499 1.94 27.72 3.87
N TYR A 500 2.43 26.63 4.46
CA TYR A 500 2.80 26.60 5.88
C TYR A 500 3.81 27.70 6.28
N GLY A 501 4.88 27.90 5.49
CA GLY A 501 5.88 28.94 5.77
C GLY A 501 5.34 30.36 5.61
N PHE A 502 4.34 30.56 4.75
CA PHE A 502 3.62 31.83 4.65
C PHE A 502 2.81 32.13 5.90
N PHE A 503 2.11 31.13 6.45
CA PHE A 503 1.39 31.31 7.72
C PHE A 503 2.34 31.61 8.89
N LEU A 504 3.51 30.97 8.94
CA LEU A 504 4.55 31.30 9.93
C LEU A 504 5.03 32.75 9.79
N PHE A 505 5.20 33.25 8.56
CA PHE A 505 5.57 34.65 8.33
C PHE A 505 4.48 35.63 8.80
N LEU A 506 3.21 35.35 8.49
CA LEU A 506 2.09 36.16 8.98
C LEU A 506 2.05 36.21 10.51
N TRP A 507 2.30 35.06 11.16
CA TRP A 507 2.42 34.98 12.61
C TRP A 507 3.58 35.82 13.14
N PHE A 508 4.77 35.71 12.53
CA PHE A 508 5.94 36.51 12.88
C PHE A 508 5.66 38.02 12.79
N CYS A 509 5.02 38.46 11.70
CA CYS A 509 4.63 39.86 11.51
C CYS A 509 3.61 40.31 12.58
N SER A 510 2.59 39.49 12.86
CA SER A 510 1.60 39.80 13.90
C SER A 510 2.25 39.99 15.27
N GLN A 511 3.16 39.09 15.65
CA GLN A 511 3.88 39.19 16.93
C GLN A 511 4.77 40.42 17.00
N ARG A 512 5.45 40.76 15.90
CA ARG A 512 6.30 41.94 15.82
C ARG A 512 5.49 43.22 15.93
N CYS A 513 4.41 43.36 15.16
CA CYS A 513 3.49 44.50 15.24
C CYS A 513 2.95 44.68 16.66
N ARG A 514 2.60 43.58 17.34
CA ARG A 514 2.15 43.64 18.74
C ARG A 514 3.23 44.16 19.68
N SER A 515 4.46 43.64 19.57
CA SER A 515 5.58 44.10 20.40
C SER A 515 5.92 45.58 20.18
N GLU A 516 5.79 46.07 18.95
CA GLU A 516 6.01 47.49 18.62
C GLU A 516 4.87 48.37 19.15
N ALA A 517 3.62 47.91 19.10
CA ALA A 517 2.47 48.62 19.68
C ALA A 517 2.55 48.71 21.21
N GLU A 518 2.92 47.61 21.88
CA GLU A 518 3.13 47.59 23.34
C GLU A 518 4.27 48.53 23.76
N ALA A 519 5.39 48.53 23.01
CA ALA A 519 6.50 49.44 23.28
C ALA A 519 6.09 50.92 23.10
N LYS A 520 5.31 51.25 22.06
CA LYS A 520 4.77 52.61 21.85
C LYS A 520 3.83 53.02 23.00
N ALA A 521 2.91 52.14 23.39
CA ALA A 521 1.99 52.42 24.48
C ALA A 521 2.70 52.63 25.84
N GLN A 522 3.78 51.88 26.11
CA GLN A 522 4.60 52.09 27.30
C GLN A 522 5.33 53.44 27.27
N VAL A 523 5.86 53.85 26.12
CA VAL A 523 6.51 55.17 25.96
C VAL A 523 5.50 56.31 26.13
N GLU A 524 4.30 56.17 25.55
CA GLU A 524 3.21 57.14 25.70
C GLU A 524 2.75 57.24 27.16
N ALA A 525 2.52 56.11 27.84
CA ALA A 525 2.13 56.09 29.25
C ALA A 525 3.19 56.73 30.17
N PHE A 526 4.47 56.46 29.92
CA PHE A 526 5.57 57.09 30.65
C PHE A 526 5.60 58.60 30.41
N SER A 527 5.42 59.05 29.16
CA SER A 527 5.37 60.48 28.82
C SER A 527 4.19 61.21 29.47
N SER A 528 3.01 60.58 29.54
CA SER A 528 1.83 61.16 30.22
C SER A 528 1.99 61.25 31.74
N SER A 529 2.78 60.35 32.34
CA SER A 529 3.04 60.37 33.79
C SER A 529 4.04 61.46 34.22
N GLN A 530 4.86 61.95 33.28
CA GLN A 530 5.83 63.01 33.54
C GLN A 530 5.29 64.42 33.27
N THR A 531 4.14 64.56 32.60
CA THR A 531 3.52 65.86 32.24
C THR A 531 2.38 66.30 33.16
N THR A 532 2.04 65.54 34.20
CA THR A 532 1.15 65.99 35.28
C THR A 532 1.95 66.73 36.35
N PRO A 533 1.80 68.07 36.49
CA PRO A 533 2.54 68.88 37.47
C PRO A 533 2.13 68.66 38.92
#